data_AF-A0A811LL84-F1
#
_entry.id   AF-A0A811LL84-F1
#
_cell.length_a   1.000
_cell.length_b   1.000
_cell.length_c   1.000
_cell.angle_alpha   90.00
_cell.angle_beta   90.00
_cell.angle_gamma   90.00
#
_symmetry.space_group_name_H-M   'P 1'
#
loop_
_entity.id
_entity.type
_entity.pdbx_description
1 polymer ?
#
loop_
_entity_poly.entity_id
_entity_poly.type
_entity_poly.pdbx_seq_one_letter_code
_entity_poly.pdbx_strand_id
1 'polypeptide(L)'
;MTKEQRNRCQYCRFQKCLQQGMVLEAVREDRMPGGRNGSAIYNLYKLKYRKSRKSCSETTTTSSDESEAMRPTSSEQECSSSTKFNKKRKYESVNDEETLKQFRNTPTNKNLIQELIELDRLEQLINLKGLKIWSSEQESRVDNSSPTERLSRIGDEIVEKLVEWTKTLPFYNTLPVEVHTHLLTQRWAELVLLSACFYAYETNNEDATSAMSFSSSGQNLQLLQERLCIVMAKYIPFEHVKKEAGPLVEKFTALLHAFSNLKITLEAYVCLKAITLLHYAAPVPESEEDSTTLNYHALYFRKVSSIQDQFVKALQIHLSQCENGPRLSEILTWLPQLHSASSVLLHSKMFYVPFLICKGPSYLSDTDIVVNPRPVATSTVAVADPNDAEMEADETDGSSDGHSEV
;
A
#
# COMPACT_ATOMS: atom_id res chain seq x y z
N MET A 1 -5.41 -49.10 -46.16
CA MET A 1 -5.70 -48.25 -44.99
C MET A 1 -7.21 -48.05 -44.90
N THR A 2 -7.88 -48.70 -43.95
CA THR A 2 -9.34 -48.60 -43.78
C THR A 2 -9.76 -47.24 -43.21
N LYS A 3 -11.03 -46.86 -43.35
CA LYS A 3 -11.54 -45.55 -42.92
C LYS A 3 -11.39 -45.34 -41.41
N GLU A 4 -11.44 -46.43 -40.62
CA GLU A 4 -11.22 -46.41 -39.16
C GLU A 4 -9.74 -46.20 -38.76
N GLN A 5 -8.77 -46.61 -39.60
CA GLN A 5 -7.34 -46.53 -39.27
C GLN A 5 -6.72 -45.14 -39.54
N ARG A 6 -7.43 -44.26 -40.25
CA ARG A 6 -6.92 -42.96 -40.70
C ARG A 6 -6.69 -41.95 -39.56
N ASN A 7 -7.32 -42.14 -38.40
CA ASN A 7 -7.23 -41.24 -37.24
C ASN A 7 -6.18 -41.64 -36.19
N ARG A 8 -5.37 -42.68 -36.42
CA ARG A 8 -4.38 -43.16 -35.44
C ARG A 8 -3.05 -42.41 -35.46
N CYS A 9 -2.65 -41.85 -36.59
CA CYS A 9 -1.37 -41.14 -36.68
C CYS A 9 -1.54 -39.69 -36.20
N GLN A 10 -0.82 -39.33 -35.13
CA GLN A 10 -0.82 -37.97 -34.59
C GLN A 10 -0.33 -36.94 -35.61
N TYR A 11 0.68 -37.29 -36.42
CA TYR A 11 1.21 -36.44 -37.48
C TYR A 11 0.17 -36.15 -38.57
N CYS A 12 -0.50 -37.17 -39.10
CA CYS A 12 -1.53 -36.98 -40.13
C CYS A 12 -2.75 -36.21 -39.60
N ARG A 13 -3.10 -36.37 -38.32
CA ARG A 13 -4.16 -35.59 -37.67
C ARG A 13 -3.77 -34.11 -37.57
N PHE A 14 -2.55 -33.83 -37.13
CA PHE A 14 -2.03 -32.46 -37.02
C PHE A 14 -1.97 -31.75 -38.38
N GLN A 15 -1.46 -32.44 -39.41
CA GLN A 15 -1.37 -31.89 -40.76
C GLN A 15 -2.75 -31.53 -41.35
N LYS A 16 -3.78 -32.32 -41.03
CA LYS A 16 -5.17 -32.01 -41.43
C LYS A 16 -5.74 -30.80 -40.68
N CYS A 17 -5.41 -30.62 -39.40
CA CYS A 17 -5.83 -29.43 -38.63
C CYS A 17 -5.27 -28.15 -39.25
N LEU A 18 -4.00 -28.15 -39.68
CA LEU A 18 -3.39 -27.02 -40.37
C LEU A 18 -4.04 -26.75 -41.73
N GLN A 19 -4.33 -27.80 -42.51
CA GLN A 19 -5.04 -27.65 -43.80
C GLN A 19 -6.46 -27.09 -43.66
N GLN A 20 -7.10 -27.26 -42.50
CA GLN A 20 -8.43 -26.70 -42.20
C GLN A 20 -8.34 -25.29 -41.59
N GLY A 21 -7.16 -24.66 -41.60
CA GLY A 21 -6.97 -23.27 -41.17
C GLY A 21 -6.89 -23.07 -39.66
N MET A 22 -6.55 -24.11 -38.88
CA MET A 22 -6.30 -23.94 -37.45
C MET A 22 -5.00 -23.17 -37.22
N VAL A 23 -5.07 -22.14 -36.40
CA VAL A 23 -3.97 -21.24 -36.05
C VAL A 23 -2.97 -21.97 -35.16
N LEU A 24 -1.71 -22.03 -35.58
CA LEU A 24 -0.67 -22.80 -34.89
C LEU A 24 -0.33 -22.15 -33.55
N GLU A 25 -0.44 -20.82 -33.44
CA GLU A 25 -0.29 -20.04 -32.20
C GLU A 25 -1.40 -20.32 -31.16
N ALA A 26 -2.50 -20.97 -31.54
CA ALA A 26 -3.56 -21.35 -30.60
C ALA A 26 -3.25 -22.66 -29.84
N VAL A 27 -2.23 -23.41 -30.25
CA VAL A 27 -1.79 -24.64 -29.58
C VAL A 27 -0.92 -24.26 -28.39
N ARG A 28 -1.49 -24.30 -27.19
CA ARG A 28 -0.77 -24.05 -25.93
C ARG A 28 0.15 -25.24 -25.62
N GLU A 29 1.39 -24.95 -25.23
CA GLU A 29 2.41 -25.97 -24.92
C GLU A 29 2.00 -26.82 -23.69
N ASP A 30 1.24 -26.22 -22.79
CA ASP A 30 0.91 -26.74 -21.45
C ASP A 30 -0.15 -27.87 -21.46
N ARG A 31 -0.70 -28.25 -22.63
CA ARG A 31 -1.79 -29.25 -22.80
C ARG A 31 -3.00 -29.07 -21.86
N MET A 32 -3.16 -27.90 -21.24
CA MET A 32 -4.25 -27.63 -20.30
C MET A 32 -5.61 -27.64 -21.04
N PRO A 33 -6.61 -28.40 -20.59
CA PRO A 33 -7.90 -28.50 -21.26
C PRO A 33 -8.59 -27.13 -21.27
N GLY A 34 -8.74 -26.55 -22.46
CA GLY A 34 -9.44 -25.28 -22.65
C GLY A 34 -10.95 -25.47 -22.62
N GLY A 35 -11.60 -25.01 -21.56
CA GLY A 35 -13.04 -24.71 -21.57
C GLY A 35 -13.84 -25.35 -20.43
N ARG A 36 -14.45 -24.45 -19.66
CA ARG A 36 -15.38 -24.64 -18.54
C ARG A 36 -14.68 -24.89 -17.19
N ASN A 37 -14.85 -23.88 -16.31
CA ASN A 37 -14.48 -23.84 -14.88
C ASN A 37 -13.15 -23.16 -14.55
N GLY A 38 -12.88 -21.99 -15.14
CA GLY A 38 -11.82 -21.09 -14.69
C GLY A 38 -12.39 -19.98 -13.79
N SER A 39 -12.34 -20.23 -12.47
CA SER A 39 -12.28 -19.29 -11.32
C SER A 39 -12.92 -17.90 -11.42
N ALA A 40 -13.67 -17.52 -10.39
CA ALA A 40 -14.36 -16.22 -10.21
C ALA A 40 -13.51 -14.97 -10.53
N ILE A 41 -12.19 -15.09 -10.47
CA ILE A 41 -11.22 -14.05 -10.85
C ILE A 41 -11.30 -13.67 -12.35
N TYR A 42 -11.56 -14.62 -13.25
CA TYR A 42 -11.62 -14.36 -14.69
C TYR A 42 -12.92 -13.63 -15.12
N ASN A 43 -14.01 -13.83 -14.37
CA ASN A 43 -15.29 -13.19 -14.64
C ASN A 43 -15.30 -11.69 -14.25
N LEU A 44 -14.59 -11.28 -13.20
CA LEU A 44 -14.40 -9.86 -12.87
C LEU A 44 -13.60 -9.13 -13.95
N TYR A 45 -12.57 -9.79 -14.50
CA TYR A 45 -11.75 -9.22 -15.58
C TYR A 45 -12.59 -8.98 -16.84
N LYS A 46 -13.45 -9.94 -17.25
CA LYS A 46 -14.23 -9.83 -18.49
C LYS A 46 -15.39 -8.82 -18.41
N LEU A 47 -15.96 -8.58 -17.23
CA LEU A 47 -17.04 -7.60 -17.04
C LEU A 47 -16.56 -6.15 -17.28
N LYS A 48 -15.29 -5.84 -16.97
CA LYS A 48 -14.70 -4.51 -17.23
C LYS A 48 -14.36 -4.28 -18.71
N TYR A 49 -14.02 -5.34 -19.46
CA TYR A 49 -13.69 -5.24 -20.89
C TYR A 49 -14.90 -5.34 -21.85
N ARG A 50 -16.11 -5.68 -21.37
CA ARG A 50 -17.33 -5.71 -22.21
C ARG A 50 -17.95 -4.32 -22.47
N LYS A 51 -17.56 -3.29 -21.70
CA LYS A 51 -17.99 -1.89 -21.93
C LYS A 51 -17.13 -1.16 -22.97
N SER A 52 -15.89 -1.59 -23.21
CA SER A 52 -14.96 -0.89 -24.11
C SER A 52 -14.97 -1.38 -25.57
N ARG A 53 -15.75 -2.41 -25.90
CA ARG A 53 -15.81 -3.00 -27.27
C ARG A 53 -17.11 -2.74 -28.03
N LYS A 54 -17.99 -1.87 -27.51
CA LYS A 54 -19.25 -1.51 -28.18
C LYS A 54 -19.23 -0.13 -28.86
N SER A 55 -18.03 0.34 -29.23
CA SER A 55 -17.83 1.47 -30.13
C SER A 55 -16.86 1.01 -31.23
N CYS A 56 -17.25 1.20 -32.49
CA CYS A 56 -16.60 0.77 -33.75
C CYS A 56 -16.73 -0.71 -34.16
N SER A 57 -17.91 -1.08 -34.67
CA SER A 57 -18.02 -1.72 -35.99
C SER A 57 -19.47 -1.61 -36.51
N GLU A 58 -19.74 -0.65 -37.41
CA GLU A 58 -20.91 -0.70 -38.30
C GLU A 58 -20.48 -0.42 -39.74
N THR A 59 -20.71 -1.41 -40.61
CA THR A 59 -21.25 -1.33 -41.99
C THR A 59 -21.45 -2.79 -42.40
N THR A 60 -22.61 -3.33 -42.78
CA THR A 60 -23.69 -3.03 -43.74
C THR A 60 -24.86 -3.98 -43.36
N THR A 61 -26.18 -3.73 -43.45
CA THR A 61 -27.04 -3.15 -44.51
C THR A 61 -28.50 -3.14 -43.99
N THR A 62 -29.33 -2.30 -44.62
CA THR A 62 -30.82 -2.32 -44.77
C THR A 62 -31.77 -1.84 -43.65
N SER A 63 -32.36 -0.67 -43.97
CA SER A 63 -33.81 -0.32 -44.08
C SER A 63 -34.59 0.33 -42.91
N SER A 64 -35.18 1.48 -43.32
CA SER A 64 -36.50 2.08 -43.02
C SER A 64 -36.71 2.96 -41.77
N ASP A 65 -37.05 4.23 -42.08
CA ASP A 65 -38.08 5.10 -41.49
C ASP A 65 -37.84 5.60 -40.04
N GLU A 66 -38.02 6.87 -39.65
CA GLU A 66 -38.72 8.04 -40.17
C GLU A 66 -38.22 9.28 -39.37
N SER A 67 -38.33 10.49 -39.97
CA SER A 67 -38.71 11.81 -39.40
C SER A 67 -38.19 12.25 -38.01
N GLU A 68 -37.70 13.46 -37.71
CA GLU A 68 -38.07 14.80 -38.19
C GLU A 68 -37.11 15.88 -37.60
N ALA A 69 -37.25 17.11 -38.08
CA ALA A 69 -36.32 18.24 -38.06
C ALA A 69 -36.05 18.97 -36.72
N MET A 70 -34.86 19.58 -36.58
CA MET A 70 -34.66 21.04 -36.73
C MET A 70 -33.21 21.49 -36.38
N ARG A 71 -32.64 22.28 -37.31
CA ARG A 71 -31.51 23.25 -37.16
C ARG A 71 -32.15 24.65 -37.00
N PRO A 72 -31.42 25.80 -36.86
CA PRO A 72 -29.96 26.05 -36.82
C PRO A 72 -29.60 26.94 -35.58
N THR A 73 -28.39 27.43 -35.29
CA THR A 73 -27.55 28.38 -36.04
C THR A 73 -26.23 28.62 -35.27
N SER A 74 -25.19 28.86 -36.07
CA SER A 74 -23.87 29.40 -35.77
C SER A 74 -23.85 30.72 -34.98
N SER A 75 -22.83 30.92 -34.15
CA SER A 75 -21.99 32.14 -34.20
C SER A 75 -20.67 31.91 -33.48
N GLU A 76 -19.60 32.06 -34.24
CA GLU A 76 -18.24 32.25 -33.76
C GLU A 76 -18.12 33.65 -33.17
N GLN A 77 -17.42 33.81 -32.04
CA GLN A 77 -16.75 35.07 -31.75
C GLN A 77 -15.54 34.85 -30.85
N GLU A 78 -14.38 35.20 -31.41
CA GLU A 78 -13.05 35.19 -30.82
C GLU A 78 -12.92 36.22 -29.68
N CYS A 79 -12.10 35.89 -28.67
CA CYS A 79 -11.22 36.89 -28.07
C CYS A 79 -9.95 36.24 -27.51
N SER A 80 -8.83 36.62 -28.10
CA SER A 80 -7.44 36.55 -27.64
C SER A 80 -7.26 37.33 -26.32
N SER A 81 -6.31 37.11 -25.40
CA SER A 81 -4.88 36.79 -25.54
C SER A 81 -4.28 36.49 -24.14
N SER A 82 -3.24 35.63 -24.10
CA SER A 82 -2.01 35.75 -23.28
C SER A 82 -2.14 35.66 -21.74
N THR A 83 -1.47 34.74 -21.01
CA THR A 83 -0.01 34.51 -20.99
C THR A 83 0.35 33.09 -20.54
N LYS A 84 1.38 32.53 -21.19
CA LYS A 84 1.91 31.17 -21.09
C LYS A 84 2.83 31.02 -19.86
N PHE A 85 2.70 29.90 -19.14
CA PHE A 85 3.82 29.27 -18.42
C PHE A 85 3.82 27.76 -18.73
N ASN A 86 4.52 27.39 -19.81
CA ASN A 86 4.79 26.01 -20.18
C ASN A 86 6.04 25.52 -19.43
N LYS A 87 5.89 24.57 -18.49
CA LYS A 87 7.00 23.73 -18.02
C LYS A 87 6.78 22.31 -18.51
N LYS A 88 7.34 22.02 -19.68
CA LYS A 88 7.37 20.69 -20.31
C LYS A 88 8.27 19.78 -19.47
N ARG A 89 7.69 18.84 -18.70
CA ARG A 89 8.47 17.76 -18.06
C ARG A 89 8.88 16.76 -19.15
N LYS A 90 10.18 16.54 -19.28
CA LYS A 90 10.81 15.58 -20.20
C LYS A 90 10.67 14.18 -19.60
N TYR A 91 9.73 13.39 -20.09
CA TYR A 91 9.70 11.95 -19.82
C TYR A 91 10.67 11.27 -20.79
N GLU A 92 11.74 10.68 -20.25
CA GLU A 92 12.67 9.85 -21.01
C GLU A 92 12.00 8.51 -21.36
N SER A 93 12.02 8.16 -22.64
CA SER A 93 11.54 6.88 -23.14
C SER A 93 12.47 5.76 -22.66
N VAL A 94 12.05 5.02 -21.64
CA VAL A 94 12.80 3.87 -21.14
C VAL A 94 12.66 2.72 -22.15
N ASN A 95 13.79 2.22 -22.62
CA ASN A 95 13.89 1.15 -23.61
C ASN A 95 13.39 -0.17 -22.99
N ASP A 96 12.29 -0.70 -23.52
CA ASP A 96 11.47 -1.77 -22.91
C ASP A 96 12.19 -3.12 -22.76
N GLU A 97 13.22 -3.41 -23.56
CA GLU A 97 13.79 -4.76 -23.65
C GLU A 97 14.95 -5.03 -22.67
N GLU A 98 15.70 -4.00 -22.28
CA GLU A 98 16.90 -4.14 -21.45
C GLU A 98 16.55 -4.27 -19.97
N THR A 99 15.55 -3.52 -19.52
CA THR A 99 15.03 -3.55 -18.14
C THR A 99 14.42 -4.91 -17.79
N LEU A 100 13.80 -5.60 -18.76
CA LEU A 100 13.22 -6.93 -18.58
C LEU A 100 14.26 -8.06 -18.56
N LYS A 101 15.42 -7.88 -19.24
CA LYS A 101 16.49 -8.88 -19.30
C LYS A 101 17.32 -8.95 -18.00
N GLN A 102 17.39 -7.85 -17.26
CA GLN A 102 18.16 -7.76 -16.01
C GLN A 102 17.55 -8.58 -14.84
N PHE A 103 16.30 -9.06 -14.98
CA PHE A 103 15.62 -9.92 -14.00
C PHE A 103 15.79 -11.43 -14.22
N ARG A 104 16.61 -11.87 -15.19
CA ARG A 104 16.87 -13.31 -15.39
C ARG A 104 17.82 -13.91 -14.36
N ASN A 105 18.52 -13.09 -13.58
CA ASN A 105 19.43 -13.57 -12.54
C ASN A 105 18.68 -13.74 -11.22
N THR A 106 17.78 -14.73 -11.19
CA THR A 106 17.04 -15.12 -9.99
C THR A 106 18.01 -15.61 -8.91
N PRO A 107 18.08 -14.98 -7.73
CA PRO A 107 18.55 -15.67 -6.54
C PRO A 107 17.63 -16.88 -6.34
N THR A 108 18.17 -18.04 -6.01
CA THR A 108 17.38 -19.20 -5.57
C THR A 108 16.25 -18.75 -4.64
N ASN A 109 14.99 -19.14 -4.87
CA ASN A 109 13.79 -18.64 -4.16
C ASN A 109 13.92 -18.56 -2.62
N LYS A 110 14.76 -19.41 -2.01
CA LYS A 110 15.08 -19.35 -0.56
C LYS A 110 15.75 -18.04 -0.15
N ASN A 111 16.60 -17.46 -1.00
CA ASN A 111 17.29 -16.19 -0.75
C ASN A 111 16.30 -15.02 -0.73
N LEU A 112 15.28 -15.03 -1.61
CA LEU A 112 14.28 -13.97 -1.67
C LEU A 112 13.39 -13.95 -0.42
N ILE A 113 12.88 -15.10 0.00
CA ILE A 113 12.03 -15.17 1.20
C ILE A 113 12.82 -14.78 2.44
N GLN A 114 14.07 -15.27 2.57
CA GLN A 114 14.93 -14.92 3.69
C GLN A 114 15.21 -13.41 3.75
N GLU A 115 15.51 -12.79 2.60
CA GLU A 115 15.66 -11.34 2.50
C GLU A 115 14.39 -10.62 2.95
N LEU A 116 13.20 -11.05 2.50
CA LEU A 116 11.94 -10.44 2.94
C LEU A 116 11.70 -10.54 4.45
N ILE A 117 12.10 -11.66 5.08
CA ILE A 117 12.00 -11.84 6.54
C ILE A 117 12.86 -10.80 7.27
N GLU A 118 14.10 -10.61 6.83
CA GLU A 118 15.01 -9.63 7.43
C GLU A 118 14.51 -8.19 7.25
N LEU A 119 13.79 -7.92 6.15
CA LEU A 119 13.25 -6.60 5.84
C LEU A 119 11.93 -6.28 6.55
N ASP A 120 11.12 -7.25 6.97
CA ASP A 120 9.74 -7.02 7.43
C ASP A 120 9.64 -6.12 8.68
N ARG A 121 10.62 -6.25 9.60
CA ARG A 121 10.74 -5.48 10.85
C ARG A 121 9.40 -5.30 11.59
N LEU A 122 8.59 -6.37 11.68
CA LEU A 122 7.23 -6.36 12.23
C LEU A 122 7.10 -5.61 13.56
N GLU A 123 8.00 -5.86 14.50
CA GLU A 123 8.01 -5.23 15.82
C GLU A 123 8.04 -3.69 15.78
N GLN A 124 8.72 -3.10 14.79
CA GLN A 124 8.78 -1.65 14.65
C GLN A 124 7.45 -1.04 14.19
N LEU A 125 6.64 -1.80 13.45
CA LEU A 125 5.31 -1.38 13.01
C LEU A 125 4.26 -1.56 14.12
N ILE A 126 4.41 -2.59 14.96
CA ILE A 126 3.46 -2.85 16.06
C ILE A 126 3.76 -1.97 17.29
N ASN A 127 5.04 -1.67 17.57
CA ASN A 127 5.47 -0.93 18.76
C ASN A 127 5.64 0.57 18.50
N LEU A 128 4.56 1.23 18.09
CA LEU A 128 4.54 2.66 17.73
C LEU A 128 4.72 3.55 18.97
N LYS A 129 5.45 4.66 18.82
CA LYS A 129 5.79 5.56 19.93
C LYS A 129 4.55 6.22 20.51
N GLY A 130 3.58 6.60 19.67
CA GLY A 130 2.32 7.19 20.12
C GLY A 130 1.46 6.30 21.01
N LEU A 131 1.70 4.98 21.02
CA LEU A 131 1.02 4.01 21.89
C LEU A 131 1.74 3.77 23.23
N LYS A 132 2.95 4.29 23.42
CA LYS A 132 3.73 4.13 24.65
C LYS A 132 3.27 5.09 25.75
N ILE A 133 3.49 4.66 26.99
CA ILE A 133 3.21 5.42 28.22
C ILE A 133 4.45 6.23 28.56
N TRP A 134 4.24 7.51 28.88
CA TRP A 134 5.29 8.43 29.28
C TRP A 134 5.41 8.41 30.81
N SER A 135 6.63 8.36 31.34
CA SER A 135 6.85 8.52 32.78
C SER A 135 6.73 10.00 33.16
N SER A 136 6.25 10.30 34.39
CA SER A 136 6.10 11.69 34.88
C SER A 136 7.40 12.51 34.84
N GLU A 137 8.57 11.86 34.82
CA GLU A 137 9.86 12.54 34.71
C GLU A 137 10.19 12.96 33.27
N GLN A 138 9.69 12.23 32.27
CA GLN A 138 9.93 12.45 30.83
C GLN A 138 8.92 13.42 30.18
N GLU A 139 7.72 13.58 30.74
CA GLU A 139 6.72 14.59 30.29
C GLU A 139 7.28 16.01 30.32
N SER A 140 8.27 16.29 31.17
CA SER A 140 8.86 17.63 31.31
C SER A 140 9.95 17.98 30.28
N ARG A 141 10.48 17.00 29.52
CA ARG A 141 11.74 17.19 28.77
C ARG A 141 11.68 17.09 27.25
N VAL A 142 10.65 16.49 26.62
CA VAL A 142 10.75 16.21 25.17
C VAL A 142 9.46 16.40 24.36
N ASP A 143 8.26 16.25 24.90
CA ASP A 143 7.03 16.53 24.14
C ASP A 143 5.86 16.83 25.10
N ASN A 144 5.40 18.08 25.18
CA ASN A 144 4.21 18.47 25.94
C ASN A 144 2.90 18.06 25.23
N SER A 145 2.96 17.10 24.29
CA SER A 145 1.81 16.74 23.46
C SER A 145 0.78 15.96 24.26
N SER A 146 -0.49 16.39 24.14
CA SER A 146 -1.58 15.71 24.82
C SER A 146 -1.70 14.24 24.34
N PRO A 147 -2.22 13.30 25.15
CA PRO A 147 -2.43 11.92 24.70
C PRO A 147 -3.23 11.80 23.40
N THR A 148 -4.14 12.75 23.16
CA THR A 148 -4.93 12.84 21.92
C THR A 148 -4.04 13.22 20.72
N GLU A 149 -3.14 14.18 20.89
CA GLU A 149 -2.16 14.53 19.85
C GLU A 149 -1.24 13.36 19.53
N ARG A 150 -0.75 12.63 20.55
CA ARG A 150 0.07 11.43 20.33
C ARG A 150 -0.68 10.39 19.51
N LEU A 151 -1.92 10.07 19.87
CA LEU A 151 -2.75 9.13 19.12
C LEU A 151 -3.01 9.61 17.68
N SER A 152 -3.15 10.93 17.47
CA SER A 152 -3.34 11.48 16.12
C SER A 152 -2.11 11.35 15.23
N ARG A 153 -0.90 11.43 15.80
CA ARG A 153 0.39 11.28 15.09
C ARG A 153 0.72 9.83 14.74
N ILE A 154 0.02 8.84 15.31
CA ILE A 154 0.24 7.44 14.97
C ILE A 154 0.03 7.18 13.46
N GLY A 155 -0.85 7.94 12.81
CA GLY A 155 -1.07 7.82 11.38
C GLY A 155 0.21 8.11 10.59
N ASP A 156 0.93 9.16 11.00
CA ASP A 156 2.21 9.54 10.40
C ASP A 156 3.28 8.47 10.66
N GLU A 157 3.36 7.93 11.89
CA GLU A 157 4.29 6.84 12.21
C GLU A 157 4.03 5.57 11.36
N ILE A 158 2.77 5.19 11.17
CA ILE A 158 2.39 4.05 10.31
C ILE A 158 2.84 4.31 8.88
N VAL A 159 2.54 5.48 8.33
CA VAL A 159 2.91 5.84 6.96
C VAL A 159 4.42 5.85 6.81
N GLU A 160 5.16 6.45 7.74
CA GLU A 160 6.61 6.48 7.75
C GLU A 160 7.19 5.07 7.72
N LYS A 161 6.70 4.17 8.60
CA LYS A 161 7.17 2.78 8.68
C LYS A 161 6.86 1.97 7.42
N LEU A 162 5.67 2.15 6.83
CA LEU A 162 5.31 1.48 5.58
C LEU A 162 6.13 2.01 4.38
N VAL A 163 6.43 3.31 4.35
CA VAL A 163 7.31 3.92 3.33
C VAL A 163 8.74 3.44 3.49
N GLU A 164 9.27 3.40 4.72
CA GLU A 164 10.60 2.88 5.03
C GLU A 164 10.72 1.42 4.58
N TRP A 165 9.76 0.57 4.96
CA TRP A 165 9.69 -0.81 4.50
C TRP A 165 9.63 -0.92 2.97
N THR A 166 8.81 -0.10 2.31
CA THR A 166 8.70 -0.14 0.83
C THR A 166 10.02 0.21 0.15
N LYS A 167 10.78 1.17 0.70
CA LYS A 167 12.10 1.59 0.19
C LYS A 167 13.17 0.51 0.31
N THR A 168 13.04 -0.41 1.27
CA THR A 168 14.02 -1.49 1.45
C THR A 168 13.76 -2.71 0.57
N LEU A 169 12.59 -2.81 -0.08
CA LEU A 169 12.24 -3.96 -0.91
C LEU A 169 13.14 -4.07 -2.16
N PRO A 170 13.48 -5.30 -2.59
CA PRO A 170 14.44 -5.54 -3.67
C PRO A 170 14.01 -4.96 -5.03
N PHE A 171 12.71 -4.72 -5.23
CA PHE A 171 12.17 -4.12 -6.45
C PHE A 171 12.02 -2.59 -6.39
N TYR A 172 12.38 -1.92 -5.29
CA TYR A 172 12.06 -0.50 -5.10
C TYR A 172 12.55 0.38 -6.27
N ASN A 173 13.81 0.22 -6.69
CA ASN A 173 14.41 1.01 -7.77
C ASN A 173 13.84 0.72 -9.17
N THR A 174 12.94 -0.26 -9.30
CA THR A 174 12.40 -0.72 -10.58
C THR A 174 11.10 0.00 -10.94
N LEU A 175 10.43 0.59 -9.95
CA LEU A 175 9.18 1.33 -10.11
C LEU A 175 9.39 2.79 -9.74
N PRO A 176 8.72 3.73 -10.42
CA PRO A 176 8.80 5.15 -10.10
C PRO A 176 8.09 5.44 -8.77
N VAL A 177 8.47 6.54 -8.12
CA VAL A 177 7.95 6.93 -6.81
C VAL A 177 6.43 7.07 -6.82
N GLU A 178 5.85 7.59 -7.91
CA GLU A 178 4.40 7.77 -8.07
C GLU A 178 3.66 6.43 -8.01
N VAL A 179 4.25 5.35 -8.54
CA VAL A 179 3.67 4.00 -8.46
C VAL A 179 3.74 3.48 -7.03
N HIS A 180 4.86 3.67 -6.33
CA HIS A 180 4.98 3.29 -4.91
C HIS A 180 3.99 4.05 -4.02
N THR A 181 3.85 5.35 -4.22
CA THR A 181 2.86 6.19 -3.54
C THR A 181 1.46 5.66 -3.82
N HIS A 182 1.11 5.37 -5.07
CA HIS A 182 -0.19 4.81 -5.43
C HIS A 182 -0.45 3.46 -4.73
N LEU A 183 0.51 2.53 -4.79
CA LEU A 183 0.37 1.22 -4.13
C LEU A 183 0.09 1.38 -2.62
N LEU A 184 0.88 2.22 -1.93
CA LEU A 184 0.70 2.46 -0.50
C LEU A 184 -0.64 3.13 -0.18
N THR A 185 -1.05 4.15 -0.95
CA THR A 185 -2.35 4.82 -0.72
C THR A 185 -3.53 3.86 -0.82
N GLN A 186 -3.45 2.85 -1.68
CA GLN A 186 -4.51 1.86 -1.87
C GLN A 186 -4.42 0.69 -0.87
N ARG A 187 -3.24 0.37 -0.35
CA ARG A 187 -2.99 -0.90 0.37
C ARG A 187 -2.59 -0.74 1.83
N TRP A 188 -2.34 0.47 2.33
CA TRP A 188 -1.86 0.68 3.70
C TRP A 188 -2.75 0.01 4.76
N ALA A 189 -4.08 0.09 4.62
CA ALA A 189 -5.01 -0.50 5.58
C ALA A 189 -4.96 -2.03 5.57
N GLU A 190 -4.81 -2.66 4.40
CA GLU A 190 -4.64 -4.11 4.27
C GLU A 190 -3.30 -4.56 4.85
N LEU A 191 -2.23 -3.79 4.62
CA LEU A 191 -0.90 -4.06 5.20
C LEU A 191 -0.91 -3.98 6.73
N VAL A 192 -1.54 -2.95 7.30
CA VAL A 192 -1.71 -2.77 8.75
C VAL A 192 -2.44 -3.96 9.37
N LEU A 193 -3.58 -4.35 8.80
CA LEU A 193 -4.38 -5.46 9.32
C LEU A 193 -3.67 -6.80 9.17
N LEU A 194 -3.01 -7.05 8.03
CA LEU A 194 -2.26 -8.27 7.79
C LEU A 194 -1.10 -8.41 8.80
N SER A 195 -0.34 -7.34 9.03
CA SER A 195 0.73 -7.31 10.03
C SER A 195 0.20 -7.49 11.45
N ALA A 196 -0.91 -6.84 11.81
CA ALA A 196 -1.54 -7.02 13.12
C ALA A 196 -2.05 -8.45 13.34
N CYS A 197 -2.66 -9.07 12.32
CA CYS A 197 -3.12 -10.45 12.38
C CYS A 197 -1.97 -11.44 12.56
N PHE A 198 -0.89 -11.27 11.79
CA PHE A 198 0.26 -12.16 11.90
C PHE A 198 0.98 -12.01 13.25
N TYR A 199 1.16 -10.77 13.73
CA TYR A 199 1.72 -10.52 15.06
C TYR A 199 0.91 -11.19 16.18
N ALA A 200 -0.41 -11.02 16.15
CA ALA A 200 -1.30 -11.65 17.13
C ALA A 200 -1.23 -13.18 17.07
N TYR A 201 -1.17 -13.75 15.87
CA TYR A 201 -1.09 -15.19 15.67
C TYR A 201 0.20 -15.77 16.25
N GLU A 202 1.35 -15.17 15.95
CA GLU A 202 2.65 -15.63 16.45
C GLU A 202 2.74 -15.52 17.97
N THR A 203 2.38 -14.37 18.52
CA THR A 203 2.43 -14.14 19.98
C THR A 203 1.45 -15.03 20.75
N ASN A 204 0.30 -15.38 20.18
CA ASN A 204 -0.63 -16.32 20.82
C ASN A 204 -0.12 -17.78 20.83
N ASN A 205 0.79 -18.14 19.91
CA ASN A 205 1.42 -19.45 19.91
C ASN A 205 2.59 -19.52 20.92
N GLU A 206 3.26 -18.39 21.17
CA GLU A 206 4.40 -18.31 22.08
C GLU A 206 4.01 -18.01 23.54
N ASP A 207 3.02 -17.12 23.76
CA ASP A 207 2.58 -16.66 25.08
C ASP A 207 1.11 -17.02 25.36
N ALA A 208 0.89 -18.06 26.17
CA ALA A 208 -0.44 -18.49 26.64
C ALA A 208 -1.15 -17.48 27.57
N THR A 209 -0.53 -16.33 27.85
CA THR A 209 -1.04 -15.24 28.70
C THR A 209 -1.58 -14.06 27.89
N SER A 210 -1.66 -14.17 26.56
CA SER A 210 -2.20 -13.10 25.72
C SER A 210 -3.64 -12.79 26.11
N ALA A 211 -3.87 -11.57 26.60
CA ALA A 211 -5.19 -11.11 27.05
C ALA A 211 -6.21 -10.97 25.90
N MET A 212 -5.77 -11.03 24.64
CA MET A 212 -6.63 -10.87 23.48
C MET A 212 -7.41 -12.14 23.15
N SER A 213 -8.65 -11.98 22.72
CA SER A 213 -9.52 -13.08 22.33
C SER A 213 -9.60 -13.20 20.82
N PHE A 214 -9.37 -14.40 20.28
CA PHE A 214 -9.62 -14.69 18.87
C PHE A 214 -11.10 -14.92 18.56
N SER A 215 -11.95 -15.14 19.58
CA SER A 215 -13.34 -15.55 19.37
C SER A 215 -14.37 -14.52 19.85
N SER A 216 -13.98 -13.59 20.73
CA SER A 216 -14.92 -12.66 21.37
C SER A 216 -14.56 -11.20 21.10
N SER A 217 -15.33 -10.54 20.23
CA SER A 217 -15.21 -9.10 19.99
C SER A 217 -15.55 -8.28 21.24
N GLY A 218 -16.45 -8.78 22.10
CA GLY A 218 -16.79 -8.15 23.37
C GLY A 218 -15.61 -8.08 24.34
N GLN A 219 -14.83 -9.17 24.45
CA GLN A 219 -13.61 -9.19 25.25
C GLN A 219 -12.56 -8.23 24.68
N ASN A 220 -12.39 -8.21 23.36
CA ASN A 220 -11.45 -7.30 22.72
C ASN A 220 -11.86 -5.82 22.86
N LEU A 221 -13.17 -5.52 22.92
CA LEU A 221 -13.66 -4.17 23.21
C LEU A 221 -13.39 -3.75 24.65
N GLN A 222 -13.54 -4.66 25.62
CA GLN A 222 -13.19 -4.40 27.02
C GLN A 222 -11.68 -4.17 27.16
N LEU A 223 -10.88 -5.06 26.57
CA LEU A 223 -9.42 -4.93 26.53
C LEU A 223 -8.97 -3.60 25.89
N LEU A 224 -9.61 -3.21 24.78
CA LEU A 224 -9.35 -1.93 24.14
C LEU A 224 -9.68 -0.76 25.07
N GLN A 225 -10.80 -0.81 25.79
CA GLN A 225 -11.19 0.23 26.73
C GLN A 225 -10.18 0.37 27.87
N GLU A 226 -9.74 -0.73 28.46
CA GLU A 226 -8.70 -0.75 29.50
C GLU A 226 -7.40 -0.11 28.99
N ARG A 227 -6.92 -0.55 27.82
CA ARG A 227 -5.67 -0.05 27.23
C ARG A 227 -5.77 1.42 26.82
N LEU A 228 -6.90 1.85 26.29
CA LEU A 228 -7.14 3.27 25.99
C LEU A 228 -7.18 4.13 27.25
N CYS A 229 -7.77 3.65 28.34
CA CYS A 229 -7.77 4.40 29.61
C CYS A 229 -6.34 4.64 30.11
N ILE A 230 -5.47 3.63 29.96
CA ILE A 230 -4.04 3.74 30.30
C ILE A 230 -3.34 4.76 29.41
N VAL A 231 -3.47 4.63 28.08
CA VAL A 231 -2.81 5.54 27.12
C VAL A 231 -3.26 6.99 27.30
N MET A 232 -4.54 7.20 27.58
CA MET A 232 -5.16 8.51 27.75
C MET A 232 -5.00 9.09 29.15
N ALA A 233 -4.47 8.32 30.10
CA ALA A 233 -4.43 8.66 31.53
C ALA A 233 -5.79 9.16 32.09
N LYS A 234 -6.89 8.64 31.53
CA LYS A 234 -8.26 9.06 31.85
C LYS A 234 -9.23 7.92 31.63
N TYR A 235 -10.23 7.81 32.50
CA TYR A 235 -11.33 6.89 32.30
C TYR A 235 -12.16 7.22 31.05
N ILE A 236 -12.33 6.22 30.19
CA ILE A 236 -13.20 6.28 29.00
C ILE A 236 -14.36 5.32 29.22
N PRO A 237 -15.62 5.81 29.20
CA PRO A 237 -16.79 4.95 29.31
C PRO A 237 -16.82 3.88 28.21
N PHE A 238 -17.17 2.65 28.58
CA PHE A 238 -17.27 1.53 27.65
C PHE A 238 -18.19 1.82 26.46
N GLU A 239 -19.31 2.50 26.68
CA GLU A 239 -20.27 2.88 25.62
C GLU A 239 -19.64 3.77 24.55
N HIS A 240 -18.70 4.65 24.91
CA HIS A 240 -18.00 5.48 23.92
C HIS A 240 -17.05 4.65 23.06
N VAL A 241 -16.30 3.73 23.68
CA VAL A 241 -15.41 2.82 22.95
C VAL A 241 -16.21 1.90 22.04
N LYS A 242 -17.32 1.34 22.53
CA LYS A 242 -18.23 0.50 21.73
C LYS A 242 -18.81 1.25 20.54
N LYS A 243 -19.24 2.49 20.73
CA LYS A 243 -19.79 3.33 19.66
C LYS A 243 -18.76 3.66 18.57
N GLU A 244 -17.55 4.07 18.97
CA GLU A 244 -16.54 4.55 18.03
C GLU A 244 -15.71 3.40 17.42
N ALA A 245 -15.38 2.36 18.20
CA ALA A 245 -14.48 1.27 17.78
C ALA A 245 -15.22 -0.03 17.44
N GLY A 246 -16.46 -0.22 17.90
CA GLY A 246 -17.23 -1.46 17.80
C GLY A 246 -17.16 -2.15 16.43
N PRO A 247 -17.56 -1.47 15.34
CA PRO A 247 -17.54 -2.06 14.01
C PRO A 247 -16.15 -2.53 13.57
N LEU A 248 -15.10 -1.79 13.91
CA LEU A 248 -13.72 -2.15 13.58
C LEU A 248 -13.26 -3.34 14.41
N VAL A 249 -13.53 -3.36 15.72
CA VAL A 249 -13.14 -4.47 16.60
C VAL A 249 -13.87 -5.76 16.22
N GLU A 250 -15.15 -5.70 15.91
CA GLU A 250 -15.91 -6.87 15.44
C GLU A 250 -15.33 -7.45 14.15
N LYS A 251 -15.05 -6.60 13.16
CA LYS A 251 -14.43 -7.02 11.90
C LYS A 251 -13.02 -7.56 12.10
N PHE A 252 -12.23 -6.91 12.95
CA PHE A 252 -10.86 -7.32 13.22
C PHE A 252 -10.80 -8.65 14.00
N THR A 253 -11.65 -8.85 15.00
CA THR A 253 -11.73 -10.13 15.72
C THR A 253 -12.15 -11.27 14.79
N ALA A 254 -13.13 -11.06 13.91
CA ALA A 254 -13.51 -12.06 12.91
C ALA A 254 -12.35 -12.37 11.94
N LEU A 255 -11.62 -11.34 11.52
CA LEU A 255 -10.43 -11.49 10.67
C LEU A 255 -9.33 -12.30 11.36
N LEU A 256 -9.05 -12.01 12.64
CA LEU A 256 -8.10 -12.73 13.47
C LEU A 256 -8.45 -14.21 13.61
N HIS A 257 -9.71 -14.51 13.94
CA HIS A 257 -10.21 -15.88 14.02
C HIS A 257 -9.98 -16.65 12.72
N ALA A 258 -10.33 -16.02 11.59
CA ALA A 258 -10.16 -16.64 10.28
C ALA A 258 -8.68 -16.82 9.93
N PHE A 259 -7.83 -15.84 10.27
CA PHE A 259 -6.38 -15.89 10.03
C PHE A 259 -5.70 -16.99 10.85
N SER A 260 -6.05 -17.16 12.14
CA SER A 260 -5.46 -18.19 13.00
C SER A 260 -5.73 -19.61 12.50
N ASN A 261 -6.84 -19.82 11.81
CA ASN A 261 -7.19 -21.11 11.21
C ASN A 261 -6.33 -21.45 9.98
N LEU A 262 -5.70 -20.46 9.34
CA LEU A 262 -4.83 -20.69 8.18
C LEU A 262 -3.49 -21.31 8.57
N LYS A 263 -3.02 -21.07 9.80
CA LYS A 263 -1.68 -21.48 10.25
C LYS A 263 -0.56 -20.96 9.35
N ILE A 264 -0.65 -19.68 8.97
CA ILE A 264 0.32 -19.02 8.09
C ILE A 264 1.70 -19.01 8.75
N THR A 265 2.69 -19.50 8.01
CA THR A 265 4.10 -19.42 8.39
C THR A 265 4.69 -18.04 8.11
N LEU A 266 5.78 -17.68 8.77
CA LEU A 266 6.47 -16.41 8.59
C LEU A 266 6.85 -16.15 7.12
N GLU A 267 7.37 -17.17 6.44
CA GLU A 267 7.72 -17.13 5.02
C GLU A 267 6.50 -16.82 4.12
N ALA A 268 5.36 -17.46 4.41
CA ALA A 268 4.13 -17.22 3.68
C ALA A 268 3.59 -15.81 3.95
N TYR A 269 3.66 -15.34 5.19
CA TYR A 269 3.24 -14.00 5.58
C TYR A 269 4.02 -12.90 4.85
N VAL A 270 5.36 -12.95 4.82
CA VAL A 270 6.16 -11.91 4.14
C VAL A 270 5.90 -11.88 2.63
N CYS A 271 5.66 -13.04 2.02
CA CYS A 271 5.22 -13.11 0.63
C CYS A 271 3.83 -12.48 0.45
N LEU A 272 2.87 -12.81 1.32
CA LEU A 272 1.52 -12.23 1.26
C LEU A 272 1.55 -10.71 1.42
N LYS A 273 2.40 -10.19 2.30
CA LYS A 273 2.56 -8.74 2.51
C LYS A 273 3.11 -8.06 1.26
N ALA A 274 4.14 -8.62 0.62
CA ALA A 274 4.66 -8.12 -0.65
C ALA A 274 3.61 -8.20 -1.79
N ILE A 275 2.87 -9.31 -1.90
CA ILE A 275 1.79 -9.48 -2.88
C ILE A 275 0.68 -8.46 -2.66
N THR A 276 0.33 -8.20 -1.39
CA THR A 276 -0.69 -7.22 -1.00
C THR A 276 -0.28 -5.81 -1.41
N LEU A 277 0.95 -5.41 -1.12
CA LEU A 277 1.50 -4.13 -1.57
C LEU A 277 1.43 -4.02 -3.10
N LEU A 278 1.84 -5.06 -3.83
CA LEU A 278 1.92 -5.07 -5.30
C LEU A 278 0.57 -5.26 -6.01
N HIS A 279 -0.55 -5.25 -5.30
CA HIS A 279 -1.86 -5.37 -5.94
C HIS A 279 -2.31 -4.02 -6.55
N TYR A 280 -1.74 -3.70 -7.71
CA TYR A 280 -1.98 -2.47 -8.46
C TYR A 280 -3.36 -2.45 -9.13
N ALA A 281 -4.20 -1.52 -8.73
CA ALA A 281 -5.37 -1.11 -9.49
C ALA A 281 -5.05 0.20 -10.21
N ALA A 282 -5.20 0.23 -11.54
CA ALA A 282 -5.04 1.49 -12.27
C ALA A 282 -5.99 2.56 -11.71
N PRO A 283 -5.52 3.80 -11.52
CA PRO A 283 -6.36 4.93 -11.12
C PRO A 283 -7.61 5.04 -12.00
N VAL A 284 -8.71 5.49 -11.41
CA VAL A 284 -9.93 5.78 -12.17
C VAL A 284 -9.75 7.16 -12.81
N PRO A 285 -9.98 7.30 -14.13
CA PRO A 285 -9.91 8.60 -14.80
C PRO A 285 -10.96 9.55 -14.20
N GLU A 286 -10.53 10.69 -13.67
CA GLU A 286 -11.46 11.77 -13.25
C GLU A 286 -11.93 12.62 -14.44
N SER A 287 -11.28 12.50 -15.61
CA SER A 287 -11.61 13.18 -16.87
C SER A 287 -11.16 12.34 -18.08
N GLU A 288 -11.41 12.82 -19.31
CA GLU A 288 -10.85 12.19 -20.52
C GLU A 288 -9.32 12.17 -20.44
N GLU A 289 -8.75 11.00 -20.12
CA GLU A 289 -7.30 10.81 -20.03
C GLU A 289 -6.65 10.88 -21.40
N ASP A 290 -5.60 11.70 -21.51
CA ASP A 290 -4.73 11.71 -22.69
C ASP A 290 -4.13 10.32 -22.95
N SER A 291 -3.97 9.96 -24.23
CA SER A 291 -3.44 8.65 -24.65
C SER A 291 -2.09 8.29 -24.00
N THR A 292 -1.29 9.28 -23.62
CA THR A 292 0.00 9.10 -22.93
C THR A 292 -0.18 8.58 -21.50
N THR A 293 -1.20 9.07 -20.78
CA THR A 293 -1.50 8.67 -19.40
C THR A 293 -2.06 7.26 -19.35
N LEU A 294 -2.92 6.91 -20.30
CA LEU A 294 -3.45 5.55 -20.43
C LEU A 294 -2.33 4.52 -20.71
N ASN A 295 -1.38 4.87 -21.59
CA ASN A 295 -0.21 4.05 -21.86
C ASN A 295 0.71 3.91 -20.64
N TYR A 296 0.88 4.97 -19.85
CA TYR A 296 1.62 4.94 -18.58
C TYR A 296 0.99 3.95 -17.60
N HIS A 297 -0.33 4.03 -17.37
CA HIS A 297 -1.02 3.09 -16.48
C HIS A 297 -0.96 1.65 -16.96
N ALA A 298 -1.10 1.41 -18.26
CA ALA A 298 -0.99 0.07 -18.84
C ALA A 298 0.43 -0.52 -18.68
N LEU A 299 1.46 0.30 -18.88
CA LEU A 299 2.86 -0.09 -18.70
C LEU A 299 3.14 -0.52 -17.26
N TYR A 300 2.80 0.33 -16.28
CA TYR A 300 3.08 0.02 -14.88
C TYR A 300 2.17 -1.05 -14.30
N PHE A 301 0.94 -1.20 -14.80
CA PHE A 301 0.12 -2.37 -14.49
C PHE A 301 0.86 -3.65 -14.86
N ARG A 302 1.38 -3.76 -16.10
CA ARG A 302 2.14 -4.94 -16.54
C ARG A 302 3.43 -5.14 -15.73
N LYS A 303 4.17 -4.06 -15.46
CA LYS A 303 5.43 -4.12 -14.71
C LYS A 303 5.20 -4.58 -13.28
N VAL A 304 4.23 -4.01 -12.59
CA VAL A 304 3.87 -4.41 -11.22
C VAL A 304 3.36 -5.85 -11.19
N SER A 305 2.50 -6.27 -12.13
CA SER A 305 2.07 -7.67 -12.21
C SER A 305 3.25 -8.64 -12.43
N SER A 306 4.20 -8.29 -13.29
CA SER A 306 5.39 -9.12 -13.51
C SER A 306 6.28 -9.26 -12.27
N ILE A 307 6.33 -8.23 -11.42
CA ILE A 307 7.05 -8.28 -10.14
C ILE A 307 6.24 -9.13 -9.15
N GLN A 308 4.93 -8.88 -9.04
CA GLN A 308 4.02 -9.62 -8.16
C GLN A 308 4.05 -11.13 -8.45
N ASP A 309 4.11 -11.53 -9.71
CA ASP A 309 4.18 -12.94 -10.13
C ASP A 309 5.39 -13.67 -9.53
N GLN A 310 6.50 -12.98 -9.26
CA GLN A 310 7.68 -13.59 -8.63
C GLN A 310 7.37 -13.97 -7.17
N PHE A 311 6.71 -13.08 -6.42
CA PHE A 311 6.28 -13.33 -5.05
C PHE A 311 5.17 -14.38 -4.96
N VAL A 312 4.23 -14.39 -5.92
CA VAL A 312 3.19 -15.42 -6.02
C VAL A 312 3.82 -16.79 -6.26
N LYS A 313 4.81 -16.90 -7.16
CA LYS A 313 5.54 -18.15 -7.40
C LYS A 313 6.33 -18.59 -6.16
N ALA A 314 7.02 -17.67 -5.49
CA ALA A 314 7.75 -17.95 -4.26
C ALA A 314 6.81 -18.50 -3.17
N LEU A 315 5.65 -17.86 -2.98
CA LEU A 315 4.60 -18.34 -2.06
C LEU A 315 4.12 -19.73 -2.46
N GLN A 316 3.76 -19.96 -3.72
CA GLN A 316 3.27 -21.26 -4.19
C GLN A 316 4.28 -22.39 -3.97
N ILE A 317 5.56 -22.13 -4.24
CA ILE A 317 6.64 -23.07 -4.01
C ILE A 317 6.76 -23.38 -2.51
N HIS A 318 6.76 -22.35 -1.65
CA HIS A 318 6.81 -22.54 -0.20
C HIS A 318 5.62 -23.37 0.31
N LEU A 319 4.39 -23.00 -0.06
CA LEU A 319 3.18 -23.72 0.34
C LEU A 319 3.18 -25.18 -0.13
N SER A 320 3.75 -25.48 -1.30
CA SER A 320 3.88 -26.85 -1.79
C SER A 320 4.85 -27.72 -0.98
N GLN A 321 5.76 -27.10 -0.22
CA GLN A 321 6.74 -27.77 0.63
C GLN A 321 6.21 -27.96 2.06
N CYS A 322 5.12 -27.30 2.45
CA CYS A 322 4.52 -27.41 3.77
C CYS A 322 3.41 -28.47 3.80
N GLU A 323 3.66 -29.66 4.34
CA GLU A 323 2.66 -30.74 4.41
C GLU A 323 1.43 -30.39 5.26
N ASN A 324 1.61 -29.61 6.33
CA ASN A 324 0.56 -29.19 7.27
C ASN A 324 0.28 -27.67 7.26
N GLY A 325 0.75 -26.97 6.21
CA GLY A 325 0.61 -25.52 6.08
C GLY A 325 -0.69 -25.08 5.39
N PRO A 326 -0.94 -23.76 5.30
CA PRO A 326 -2.11 -23.21 4.61
C PRO A 326 -2.12 -23.60 3.14
N ARG A 327 -3.31 -23.91 2.63
CA ARG A 327 -3.50 -24.07 1.20
C ARG A 327 -3.71 -22.72 0.54
N LEU A 328 -3.23 -22.57 -0.69
CA LEU A 328 -3.49 -21.37 -1.50
C LEU A 328 -4.99 -21.07 -1.60
N SER A 329 -5.84 -22.10 -1.71
CA SER A 329 -7.29 -21.94 -1.74
C SER A 329 -7.85 -21.28 -0.48
N GLU A 330 -7.33 -21.61 0.70
CA GLU A 330 -7.79 -21.07 1.98
C GLU A 330 -7.40 -19.60 2.10
N ILE A 331 -6.16 -19.28 1.72
CA ILE A 331 -5.67 -17.89 1.64
C ILE A 331 -6.56 -17.07 0.70
N LEU A 332 -6.88 -17.58 -0.50
CA LEU A 332 -7.73 -16.89 -1.47
C LEU A 332 -9.16 -16.65 -0.93
N THR A 333 -9.69 -17.58 -0.12
CA THR A 333 -10.99 -17.37 0.55
C THR A 333 -10.92 -16.40 1.73
N TRP A 334 -9.74 -16.18 2.29
CA TRP A 334 -9.51 -15.24 3.38
C TRP A 334 -9.34 -13.79 2.88
N LEU A 335 -8.72 -13.58 1.71
CA LEU A 335 -8.48 -12.23 1.16
C LEU A 335 -9.72 -11.30 1.11
N PRO A 336 -10.94 -11.77 0.74
CA PRO A 336 -12.13 -10.93 0.80
C PRO A 336 -12.47 -10.43 2.21
N GLN A 337 -12.13 -11.20 3.25
CA GLN A 337 -12.32 -10.79 4.65
C GLN A 337 -11.35 -9.68 5.04
N LEU A 338 -10.08 -9.80 4.62
CA LEU A 338 -9.09 -8.73 4.78
C LEU A 338 -9.58 -7.44 4.12
N HIS A 339 -10.10 -7.52 2.90
CA HIS A 339 -10.65 -6.37 2.19
C HIS A 339 -11.89 -5.78 2.89
N SER A 340 -12.78 -6.63 3.43
CA SER A 340 -13.93 -6.14 4.19
C SER A 340 -13.51 -5.41 5.47
N ALA A 341 -12.48 -5.89 6.17
CA ALA A 341 -11.98 -5.25 7.38
C ALA A 341 -11.20 -3.97 7.06
N SER A 342 -10.41 -3.96 5.98
CA SER A 342 -9.65 -2.78 5.55
C SER A 342 -10.58 -1.63 5.16
N SER A 343 -11.71 -1.92 4.52
CA SER A 343 -12.75 -0.92 4.24
C SER A 343 -13.28 -0.25 5.50
N VAL A 344 -13.48 -1.00 6.59
CA VAL A 344 -13.89 -0.40 7.88
C VAL A 344 -12.76 0.42 8.50
N LEU A 345 -11.52 -0.06 8.42
CA LEU A 345 -10.35 0.67 8.92
C LEU A 345 -10.14 2.01 8.19
N LEU A 346 -10.33 2.04 6.87
CA LEU A 346 -10.21 3.26 6.04
C LEU A 346 -11.17 4.37 6.46
N HIS A 347 -12.34 4.03 7.00
CA HIS A 347 -13.33 4.99 7.47
C HIS A 347 -13.23 5.27 8.99
N SER A 348 -12.31 4.58 9.69
CA SER A 348 -12.11 4.74 11.13
C SER A 348 -11.08 5.84 11.44
N LYS A 349 -11.36 6.64 12.46
CA LYS A 349 -10.39 7.59 13.03
C LYS A 349 -9.37 6.92 13.96
N MET A 350 -9.59 5.66 14.30
CA MET A 350 -8.79 4.91 15.26
C MET A 350 -8.01 3.79 14.56
N PHE A 351 -7.18 4.18 13.60
CA PHE A 351 -6.37 3.24 12.79
C PHE A 351 -5.35 2.44 13.61
N TYR A 352 -5.03 2.89 14.83
CA TYR A 352 -4.13 2.23 15.78
C TYR A 352 -4.79 1.07 16.56
N VAL A 353 -6.12 0.91 16.49
CA VAL A 353 -6.87 -0.10 17.25
C VAL A 353 -6.37 -1.53 17.03
N PRO A 354 -6.08 -1.99 15.79
CA PRO A 354 -5.53 -3.33 15.59
C PRO A 354 -4.25 -3.56 16.40
N PHE A 355 -3.32 -2.60 16.41
CA PHE A 355 -2.07 -2.71 17.15
C PHE A 355 -2.28 -2.66 18.66
N LEU A 356 -3.13 -1.75 19.13
CA LEU A 356 -3.42 -1.62 20.57
C LEU A 356 -4.18 -2.83 21.13
N ILE A 357 -4.92 -3.59 20.31
CA ILE A 357 -5.50 -4.88 20.70
C ILE A 357 -4.43 -5.97 20.73
N CYS A 358 -3.54 -6.02 19.73
CA CYS A 358 -2.52 -7.05 19.64
C CYS A 358 -1.41 -6.89 20.70
N LYS A 359 -1.02 -5.67 21.06
CA LYS A 359 0.05 -5.38 22.03
C LYS A 359 -0.38 -4.32 23.04
N GLY A 360 -0.13 -4.60 24.31
CA GLY A 360 -0.41 -3.65 25.39
C GLY A 360 0.50 -2.43 25.33
N PRO A 361 0.05 -1.26 25.83
CA PRO A 361 0.90 -0.08 25.93
C PRO A 361 2.09 -0.38 26.88
N SER A 362 3.29 0.03 26.49
CA SER A 362 4.53 -0.16 27.24
C SER A 362 5.13 1.19 27.65
N TYR A 363 5.93 1.22 28.71
CA TYR A 363 6.66 2.42 29.10
C TYR A 363 7.81 2.70 28.13
N LEU A 364 8.04 3.97 27.81
CA LEU A 364 9.24 4.40 27.08
C LEU A 364 10.50 4.07 27.90
N SER A 365 11.45 3.34 27.31
CA SER A 365 12.79 3.19 27.88
C SER A 365 13.69 4.31 27.40
N ASP A 366 14.68 4.72 28.20
CA ASP A 366 15.60 5.84 27.86
C ASP A 366 16.35 5.65 26.52
N THR A 367 16.43 4.41 26.03
CA THR A 367 17.00 4.08 24.70
C THR A 367 16.13 4.54 23.52
N ASP A 368 14.83 4.74 23.71
CA ASP A 368 13.88 5.14 22.66
C ASP A 368 13.95 6.63 22.30
N ILE A 369 14.63 7.43 23.14
CA ILE A 369 14.71 8.90 23.02
C ILE A 369 15.72 9.34 21.95
N VAL A 370 16.63 8.45 21.51
CA VAL A 370 17.71 8.80 20.58
C VAL A 370 17.29 8.58 19.12
N VAL A 371 16.34 9.35 18.59
CA VAL A 371 16.34 9.77 17.17
C VAL A 371 15.51 11.06 17.03
N ASN A 372 16.18 12.20 16.98
CA ASN A 372 15.69 13.36 16.22
C ASN A 372 16.88 14.21 15.74
N PRO A 373 17.41 14.02 14.52
CA PRO A 373 18.40 14.94 13.99
C PRO A 373 17.70 16.15 13.33
N ARG A 374 17.78 17.25 14.08
CA ARG A 374 17.82 18.67 13.70
C ARG A 374 16.52 19.41 13.29
N PRO A 375 16.32 20.62 13.85
CA PRO A 375 15.37 21.58 13.32
C PRO A 375 15.86 22.14 11.98
N VAL A 376 14.91 22.37 11.08
CA VAL A 376 15.09 23.12 9.84
C VAL A 376 15.66 24.49 10.21
N ALA A 377 16.85 24.81 9.71
CA ALA A 377 17.40 26.14 9.78
C ALA A 377 16.48 27.09 8.99
N THR A 378 15.76 27.95 9.70
CA THR A 378 15.15 29.14 9.13
C THR A 378 16.28 30.03 8.63
N SER A 379 16.43 30.09 7.30
CA SER A 379 17.24 31.11 6.65
C SER A 379 16.59 32.47 6.90
N THR A 380 17.10 33.19 7.88
CA THR A 380 16.87 34.63 8.03
C THR A 380 17.71 35.32 6.97
N VAL A 381 17.03 35.80 5.93
CA VAL A 381 17.61 36.76 4.98
C VAL A 381 17.79 38.07 5.73
N ALA A 382 19.04 38.43 6.01
CA ALA A 382 19.40 39.75 6.50
C ALA A 382 19.10 40.78 5.40
N VAL A 383 18.15 41.66 5.66
CA VAL A 383 17.96 42.90 4.89
C VAL A 383 18.92 43.91 5.49
N ALA A 384 19.96 44.26 4.71
CA ALA A 384 20.83 45.39 5.01
C ALA A 384 20.12 46.67 4.56
N ASP A 385 19.78 47.54 5.50
CA ASP A 385 19.40 48.93 5.24
C ASP A 385 20.67 49.79 5.39
N PRO A 386 21.11 50.51 4.33
CA PRO A 386 22.20 51.45 4.42
C PRO A 386 21.61 52.87 4.36
N ASN A 387 21.38 53.49 5.50
CA ASN A 387 21.29 54.95 5.63
C ASN A 387 21.44 55.31 7.10
N ASP A 388 22.58 55.91 7.44
CA ASP A 388 22.68 57.13 8.23
C ASP A 388 24.14 57.27 8.70
N ALA A 389 24.91 57.93 7.85
CA ALA A 389 26.16 58.59 8.20
C ALA A 389 25.93 60.09 7.99
N GLU A 390 26.10 60.87 9.05
CA GLU A 390 26.68 62.23 9.14
C GLU A 390 26.28 62.85 10.50
N MET A 391 27.23 63.09 11.41
CA MET A 391 28.07 64.31 11.57
C MET A 391 27.41 65.25 12.60
N GLU A 392 27.96 65.45 13.79
CA GLU A 392 28.90 66.50 14.24
C GLU A 392 29.09 66.25 15.76
N ALA A 393 30.28 66.09 16.35
CA ALA A 393 31.32 67.08 16.71
C ALA A 393 31.01 67.94 17.98
N ASP A 394 32.10 68.16 18.76
CA ASP A 394 32.35 69.06 19.91
C ASP A 394 32.24 68.48 21.34
N GLU A 395 33.37 68.20 22.02
CA GLU A 395 34.27 69.13 22.78
C GLU A 395 33.79 69.20 24.27
N THR A 396 34.59 69.20 25.36
CA THR A 396 36.00 68.97 25.74
C THR A 396 36.02 69.00 27.28
N ASP A 397 37.15 68.61 27.89
CA ASP A 397 37.55 68.79 29.30
C ASP A 397 36.83 67.95 30.36
N GLY A 398 37.49 67.36 31.35
CA GLY A 398 38.89 67.45 31.77
C GLY A 398 39.03 66.89 33.19
N SER A 399 40.28 66.72 33.59
CA SER A 399 40.78 66.52 34.96
C SER A 399 41.03 65.11 35.49
N SER A 400 42.24 65.07 36.05
CA SER A 400 43.10 64.03 36.59
C SER A 400 42.92 63.84 38.10
N ASP A 401 43.78 62.96 38.64
CA ASP A 401 44.12 62.71 40.05
C ASP A 401 43.21 61.67 40.72
N GLY A 402 43.67 60.50 41.20
CA GLY A 402 44.98 60.13 41.70
C GLY A 402 45.05 60.35 43.20
N HIS A 403 44.67 59.37 44.03
CA HIS A 403 45.29 59.14 45.35
C HIS A 403 44.94 57.75 45.92
N SER A 404 45.99 57.14 46.43
CA SER A 404 46.10 55.97 47.30
C SER A 404 45.47 56.19 48.66
N GLU A 405 44.91 55.14 49.27
CA GLU A 405 45.30 54.55 50.56
C GLU A 405 44.21 53.63 51.15
N VAL A 406 44.65 52.44 51.56
CA VAL A 406 44.14 51.50 52.60
C VAL A 406 42.75 50.87 52.43
#